data_AF-A0A561TU30-F1
#
_entry.id   AF-A0A561TU30-F1
#
_cell.length_a   1.000
_cell.length_b   1.000
_cell.length_c   1.000
_cell.angle_alpha   90.00
_cell.angle_beta   90.00
_cell.angle_gamma   90.00
#
_symmetry.space_group_name_H-M   'P 1'
#
loop_
_entity.id
_entity.type
_entity.pdbx_description
1 polymer ?
#
loop_
_entity_poly.entity_id
_entity_poly.type
_entity_poly.pdbx_seq_one_letter_code
_entity_poly.pdbx_strand_id
1 'polypeptide(L)'
;MVLFDEVAVLLTRSVHTWAGVPLPEAEVPRAARDLVDFWPRPYTFDPSRFTGEPREREELVPQGGGDPATGHRCPGEDITVALLATMARLLAGLTYRVAEQDLGIPLNRVPTAPRSGFVITDVARAAAA
;
A
#
# COMPACT_ATOMS: atom_id res chain seq x y z
N MET A 1 0.03 17.50 1.93
CA MET A 1 0.77 16.23 2.07
C MET A 1 2.11 16.39 2.78
N VAL A 2 2.41 17.57 3.37
CA VAL A 2 3.68 17.90 4.06
C VAL A 2 4.15 16.84 5.06
N LEU A 3 3.24 16.19 5.80
CA LEU A 3 3.61 15.11 6.73
C LEU A 3 4.33 13.95 6.04
N PHE A 4 3.90 13.53 4.85
CA PHE A 4 4.56 12.45 4.11
C PHE A 4 5.94 12.85 3.62
N ASP A 5 6.08 14.10 3.15
CA ASP A 5 7.35 14.63 2.64
C ASP A 5 8.39 14.69 3.78
N GLU A 6 8.00 15.19 4.95
CA GLU A 6 8.86 15.24 6.14
C GLU A 6 9.21 13.85 6.67
N VAL A 7 8.24 12.93 6.69
CA VAL A 7 8.47 11.53 7.09
C VAL A 7 9.42 10.84 6.12
N ALA A 8 9.30 11.08 4.81
CA ALA A 8 10.21 10.51 3.82
C ALA A 8 11.66 10.97 4.05
N VAL A 9 11.87 12.26 4.35
CA VAL A 9 13.20 12.80 4.71
C VAL A 9 13.74 12.14 5.98
N LEU A 10 12.91 12.05 7.03
CA LEU A 10 13.31 11.44 8.30
C LEU A 10 13.68 9.96 8.14
N LEU A 11 12.87 9.20 7.40
CA LEU A 11 13.12 7.78 7.13
C LEU A 11 14.38 7.58 6.28
N THR A 12 14.56 8.39 5.24
CA THR A 12 15.76 8.33 4.38
C THR A 12 17.03 8.54 5.20
N ARG A 13 17.06 9.57 6.06
CA ARG A 13 18.20 9.83 6.94
C ARG A 13 18.42 8.67 7.92
N SER A 14 17.35 8.17 8.54
CA SER A 14 17.43 7.11 9.56
C SER A 14 17.94 5.80 8.97
N VAL A 15 17.44 5.41 7.80
CA VAL A 15 17.85 4.17 7.11
C VAL A 15 19.29 4.24 6.65
N HIS A 16 19.74 5.35 6.05
CA HIS A 16 21.14 5.53 5.65
C HIS A 16 22.10 5.44 6.85
N THR A 17 21.73 6.10 7.94
CA THR A 17 22.50 6.06 9.20
C THR A 17 22.58 4.63 9.74
N TRP A 18 21.44 3.93 9.82
CA TRP A 18 21.37 2.56 10.31
C TRP A 18 22.14 1.57 9.43
N ALA A 19 22.05 1.71 8.10
CA ALA A 19 22.72 0.85 7.13
C ALA A 19 24.23 1.16 6.99
N GLY A 20 24.72 2.23 7.62
CA GLY A 20 26.10 2.69 7.47
C GLY A 20 26.44 3.20 6.06
N VAL A 21 25.42 3.60 5.28
CA VAL A 21 25.59 4.11 3.91
C VAL A 21 25.72 5.64 3.99
N PRO A 22 26.88 6.23 3.68
CA PRO A 22 27.05 7.68 3.75
C PRO A 22 26.09 8.42 2.82
N LEU A 23 25.39 9.43 3.33
CA LEU A 23 24.56 10.34 2.56
C LEU A 23 24.76 11.77 3.09
N PRO A 24 25.33 12.69 2.29
CA PRO A 24 25.48 14.08 2.70
C PRO A 24 24.11 14.70 3.01
N GLU A 25 24.03 15.50 4.08
CA GLU A 25 22.76 16.09 4.53
C GLU A 25 22.07 16.93 3.44
N ALA A 26 22.86 17.60 2.59
CA ALA A 26 22.36 18.36 1.45
C ALA A 26 21.66 17.50 0.37
N GLU A 27 21.93 16.19 0.33
CA GLU A 27 21.38 15.26 -0.65
C GLU A 27 20.13 14.52 -0.15
N VAL A 28 19.89 14.51 1.17
CA VAL A 28 18.76 13.81 1.79
C VAL A 28 17.41 14.18 1.16
N PRO A 29 17.09 15.46 0.88
CA PRO A 29 15.80 15.79 0.27
C PRO A 29 15.64 15.24 -1.15
N ARG A 30 16.72 15.13 -1.92
CA ARG A 30 16.70 14.53 -3.26
C ARG A 30 16.51 13.02 -3.15
N ALA A 31 17.32 12.36 -2.33
CA ALA A 31 17.21 10.92 -2.12
C ALA A 31 15.82 10.51 -1.61
N ALA A 32 15.23 11.27 -0.69
CA ALA A 32 13.88 11.01 -0.21
C ALA A 32 12.82 11.12 -1.32
N ARG A 33 12.94 12.11 -2.22
CA ARG A 33 12.06 12.22 -3.38
C ARG A 33 12.26 11.05 -4.34
N ASP A 34 13.49 10.71 -4.68
CA ASP A 34 13.81 9.61 -5.59
C ASP A 34 13.26 8.27 -5.05
N LEU A 35 13.34 8.04 -3.73
CA LEU A 35 12.77 6.85 -3.07
C LEU A 35 11.23 6.83 -3.09
N VAL A 36 10.57 7.98 -2.92
CA VAL A 36 9.10 8.08 -3.03
C VAL A 36 8.66 7.85 -4.48
N ASP A 37 9.41 8.42 -5.43
CA ASP A 37 9.12 8.38 -6.86
C ASP A 37 9.51 7.04 -7.52
N PHE A 38 10.18 6.13 -6.79
CA PHE A 38 10.42 4.75 -7.21
C PHE A 38 9.14 4.09 -7.77
N TRP A 39 8.00 4.39 -7.16
CA TRP A 39 6.69 4.00 -7.69
C TRP A 39 6.09 5.16 -8.52
N PRO A 40 5.86 4.98 -9.83
CA PRO A 40 5.25 6.02 -10.65
C PRO A 40 3.88 6.42 -10.11
N ARG A 41 3.62 7.73 -9.95
CA ARG A 41 2.36 8.25 -9.36
C ARG A 41 1.99 7.51 -8.06
N PRO A 42 2.81 7.61 -6.99
CA PRO A 42 2.69 6.74 -5.81
C PRO A 42 1.40 6.98 -5.01
N TYR A 43 0.78 8.15 -5.16
CA TYR A 43 -0.47 8.53 -4.52
C TYR A 43 -1.72 8.23 -5.37
N THR A 44 -1.58 7.49 -6.47
CA THR A 44 -2.71 7.06 -7.31
C THR A 44 -2.93 5.56 -7.18
N PHE A 45 -4.17 5.14 -6.90
CA PHE A 45 -4.55 3.75 -7.01
C PHE A 45 -4.59 3.33 -8.48
N ASP A 46 -3.53 2.64 -8.92
CA ASP A 46 -3.36 2.18 -10.29
C ASP A 46 -2.93 0.70 -10.30
N PRO A 47 -3.88 -0.24 -10.46
CA PRO A 47 -3.59 -1.67 -10.52
C PRO A 47 -2.74 -2.08 -11.74
N SER A 48 -2.74 -1.29 -12.81
CA SER A 48 -2.03 -1.64 -14.05
C SER A 48 -0.50 -1.65 -13.90
N ARG A 49 0.04 -1.04 -12.84
CA ARG A 49 1.48 -1.14 -12.50
C ARG A 49 1.95 -2.57 -12.22
N PHE A 50 1.02 -3.50 -11.99
CA PHE A 50 1.25 -4.92 -11.76
C PHE A 50 0.88 -5.80 -12.98
N THR A 51 0.52 -5.20 -14.11
CA THR A 51 0.38 -5.95 -15.37
C THR A 51 1.73 -6.02 -16.07
N GLY A 52 2.21 -7.23 -16.37
CA GLY A 52 3.51 -7.44 -17.03
C GLY A 52 4.42 -8.36 -16.20
N GLU A 53 5.72 -8.09 -16.24
CA GLU A 53 6.72 -8.85 -15.49
C GLU A 53 6.49 -8.76 -13.97
N PRO A 54 6.69 -9.86 -13.22
CA PRO A 54 6.65 -9.84 -11.77
C PRO A 54 7.63 -8.81 -11.21
N ARG A 55 7.21 -8.14 -10.14
CA ARG A 55 8.06 -7.23 -9.36
C ARG A 55 9.03 -8.04 -8.50
N GLU A 56 10.23 -7.52 -8.30
CA GLU A 56 11.18 -8.12 -7.36
C GLU A 56 10.61 -8.07 -5.93
N ARG A 57 10.98 -9.05 -5.11
CA ARG A 57 10.42 -9.26 -3.77
C ARG A 57 10.62 -8.04 -2.86
N GLU A 58 11.71 -7.32 -3.06
CA GLU A 58 12.13 -6.18 -2.26
C GLU A 58 11.42 -4.88 -2.65
N GLU A 59 10.69 -4.85 -3.77
CA GLU A 59 10.04 -3.64 -4.28
C GLU A 59 8.72 -3.32 -3.55
N LEU A 60 7.99 -4.35 -3.11
CA LEU A 60 6.69 -4.23 -2.46
C LEU A 60 6.69 -4.95 -1.11
N VAL A 61 6.83 -4.19 -0.01
CA VAL A 61 7.00 -4.72 1.36
C VAL A 61 5.91 -4.32 2.37
N PRO A 62 4.61 -4.25 2.02
CA PRO A 62 3.55 -3.90 2.97
C PRO A 62 3.41 -4.93 4.11
N GLN A 63 4.01 -6.11 3.95
CA GLN A 63 4.02 -7.21 4.92
C GLN A 63 5.44 -7.67 5.28
N GLY A 64 6.42 -6.75 5.16
CA GLY A 64 7.83 -7.03 5.40
C GLY A 64 8.60 -7.49 4.16
N GLY A 65 9.92 -7.28 4.17
CA GLY A 65 10.84 -7.68 3.10
C GLY A 65 11.72 -8.88 3.49
N GLY A 66 12.51 -9.38 2.54
CA GLY A 66 13.46 -10.49 2.74
C GLY A 66 12.86 -11.89 2.56
N ASP A 67 13.56 -12.92 3.01
CA ASP A 67 13.11 -14.31 2.89
C ASP A 67 12.29 -14.73 4.15
N PRO A 68 11.06 -15.23 4.00
CA PRO A 68 10.26 -15.70 5.14
C PRO A 68 10.84 -16.94 5.83
N ALA A 69 11.69 -17.73 5.18
CA ALA A 69 12.30 -18.92 5.78
C ALA A 69 13.47 -18.58 6.71
N THR A 70 14.12 -17.44 6.49
CA THR A 70 15.35 -17.05 7.20
C THR A 70 15.24 -15.70 7.91
N GLY A 71 14.11 -15.00 7.78
CA GLY A 71 13.88 -13.69 8.36
C GLY A 71 12.49 -13.52 9.00
N HIS A 72 12.04 -12.26 9.11
CA HIS A 72 10.77 -11.88 9.74
C HIS A 72 9.71 -11.40 8.75
N ARG A 73 9.86 -11.74 7.46
CA ARG A 73 8.82 -11.49 6.47
C ARG A 73 7.56 -12.24 6.87
N CYS A 74 6.40 -11.60 6.73
CA CYS A 74 5.13 -12.22 7.10
C CYS A 74 4.95 -13.55 6.34
N PRO A 75 4.75 -14.68 7.04
CA PRO A 75 4.54 -15.97 6.39
C PRO A 75 3.14 -16.14 5.80
N GLY A 76 2.23 -15.17 6.00
CA GLY A 76 0.85 -15.20 5.52
C GLY A 76 0.57 -14.26 4.34
N GLU A 77 1.60 -13.81 3.62
CA GLU A 77 1.41 -12.92 2.47
C GLU A 77 0.66 -13.59 1.32
N ASP A 78 1.02 -14.82 1.00
CA ASP A 78 0.35 -15.64 0.01
C ASP A 78 -1.14 -15.86 0.36
N ILE A 79 -1.43 -16.14 1.63
CA ILE A 79 -2.79 -16.27 2.16
C ILE A 79 -3.54 -14.94 2.00
N THR A 80 -2.92 -13.82 2.38
CA THR A 80 -3.55 -12.50 2.27
C THR A 80 -3.89 -12.16 0.82
N VAL A 81 -2.95 -12.37 -0.11
CA VAL A 81 -3.15 -12.14 -1.54
C VAL A 81 -4.26 -13.04 -2.09
N ALA A 82 -4.27 -14.33 -1.74
CA ALA A 82 -5.29 -15.27 -2.18
C ALA A 82 -6.70 -14.88 -1.69
N LEU A 83 -6.82 -14.45 -0.42
CA LEU A 83 -8.08 -13.98 0.14
C LEU A 83 -8.55 -12.68 -0.53
N LEU A 84 -7.67 -11.70 -0.72
CA LEU A 84 -8.00 -10.44 -1.39
C LEU A 84 -8.42 -10.67 -2.85
N ALA A 85 -7.71 -11.51 -3.60
CA ALA A 85 -8.04 -11.84 -4.97
C ALA A 85 -9.40 -12.54 -5.08
N THR A 86 -9.68 -13.47 -4.15
CA THR A 86 -10.98 -14.15 -4.07
C THR A 86 -12.09 -13.17 -3.74
N MET A 87 -11.90 -12.33 -2.72
CA MET A 87 -12.88 -11.32 -2.31
C MET A 87 -13.17 -10.31 -3.43
N ALA A 88 -12.14 -9.80 -4.09
CA ALA A 88 -12.30 -8.84 -5.20
C ALA A 88 -13.16 -9.41 -6.34
N ARG A 89 -12.93 -10.68 -6.71
CA ARG A 89 -13.75 -11.37 -7.72
C ARG A 89 -15.20 -11.57 -7.27
N LEU A 90 -15.41 -11.91 -6.00
CA LEU A 90 -16.76 -12.06 -5.45
C LEU A 90 -17.51 -10.74 -5.44
N LEU A 91 -16.86 -9.66 -4.99
CA LEU A 91 -17.43 -8.30 -4.96
C LEU A 91 -17.76 -7.78 -6.36
N ALA A 92 -16.92 -8.08 -7.36
CA ALA A 92 -17.17 -7.71 -8.76
C ALA A 92 -18.45 -8.36 -9.35
N GLY A 93 -18.92 -9.46 -8.75
CA GLY A 93 -20.16 -10.13 -9.13
C GLY A 93 -21.39 -9.68 -8.34
N LEU A 94 -21.31 -8.60 -7.57
CA LEU A 94 -22.42 -8.06 -6.79
C LEU A 94 -22.92 -6.74 -7.37
N THR A 95 -24.22 -6.51 -7.24
CA THR A 95 -24.82 -5.18 -7.33
C THR A 95 -25.12 -4.71 -5.91
N TYR A 96 -24.81 -3.44 -5.63
CA TYR A 96 -25.04 -2.82 -4.33
C TYR A 96 -25.08 -1.30 -4.50
N ARG A 97 -25.58 -0.61 -3.48
CA ARG A 97 -25.46 0.85 -3.34
C ARG A 97 -24.50 1.17 -2.21
N VAL A 98 -23.73 2.24 -2.39
CA VAL A 98 -22.93 2.84 -1.32
C VAL A 98 -23.79 3.91 -0.66
N ALA A 99 -24.14 3.72 0.60
CA ALA A 99 -24.93 4.71 1.35
C ALA A 99 -24.16 6.02 1.52
N GLU A 100 -24.85 7.15 1.72
CA GLU A 100 -24.21 8.40 2.13
C GLU A 100 -23.50 8.21 3.47
N GLN A 101 -22.19 8.45 3.49
CA GLN A 101 -21.33 8.16 4.65
C GLN A 101 -19.98 8.87 4.54
N ASP A 102 -19.26 8.93 5.65
CA ASP A 102 -17.88 9.44 5.68
C ASP A 102 -16.87 8.36 5.25
N LEU A 103 -16.44 8.43 3.99
CA LEU A 103 -15.43 7.55 3.40
C LEU A 103 -13.99 8.04 3.61
N GLY A 104 -13.78 9.09 4.42
CA GLY A 104 -12.44 9.62 4.71
C GLY A 104 -11.55 8.57 5.38
N ILE A 105 -10.30 8.45 4.92
CA ILE A 105 -9.28 7.56 5.48
C ILE A 105 -8.26 8.44 6.23
N PRO A 106 -8.25 8.47 7.57
CA PRO A 106 -7.34 9.31 8.34
C PRO A 106 -5.91 8.78 8.24
N LEU A 107 -4.97 9.62 7.82
CA LEU A 107 -3.54 9.27 7.74
C LEU A 107 -2.78 9.50 9.07
N ASN A 108 -3.46 10.07 10.07
CA ASN A 108 -2.93 10.33 11.41
C ASN A 108 -3.43 9.32 12.47
N ARG A 109 -3.91 8.16 12.04
CA ARG A 109 -4.42 7.09 12.91
C ARG A 109 -3.85 5.74 12.48
N VAL A 110 -3.39 4.94 13.43
CA VAL A 110 -2.88 3.58 13.20
C VAL A 110 -3.60 2.58 14.13
N PRO A 111 -4.21 1.49 13.62
CA PRO A 111 -4.45 1.20 12.21
C PRO A 111 -5.49 2.17 11.60
N THR A 112 -5.47 2.33 10.28
CA THR A 112 -6.43 3.17 9.55
C THR A 112 -7.44 2.36 8.75
N ALA A 113 -8.60 2.95 8.51
CA ALA A 113 -9.71 2.44 7.71
C ALA A 113 -10.64 3.62 7.33
N PRO A 114 -11.53 3.49 6.33
CA PRO A 114 -12.60 4.46 6.13
C PRO A 114 -13.38 4.68 7.44
N ARG A 115 -13.68 5.95 7.78
CA ARG A 115 -14.31 6.30 9.06
C ARG A 115 -15.61 5.55 9.34
N SER A 116 -16.43 5.36 8.32
CA SER A 116 -17.69 4.60 8.40
C SER A 116 -17.55 3.08 8.28
N GLY A 117 -16.37 2.57 7.89
CA GLY A 117 -16.17 1.15 7.60
C GLY A 117 -16.72 0.67 6.25
N PHE A 118 -17.08 1.59 5.33
CA PHE A 118 -17.60 1.28 3.98
C PHE A 118 -18.93 0.47 4.00
N VAL A 119 -20.02 1.16 4.32
CA VAL A 119 -21.39 0.62 4.40
C VAL A 119 -22.00 0.49 3.00
N ILE A 120 -22.46 -0.71 2.67
CA ILE A 120 -23.20 -0.99 1.43
C ILE A 120 -24.62 -1.47 1.74
N THR A 121 -25.56 -1.14 0.86
CA THR A 121 -26.98 -1.53 0.96
C THR A 121 -27.46 -2.15 -0.36
N ASP A 122 -28.69 -2.69 -0.35
CA ASP A 122 -29.33 -3.29 -1.54
C ASP A 122 -28.46 -4.35 -2.23
N VAL A 123 -27.77 -5.17 -1.44
CA VAL A 123 -26.81 -6.16 -1.94
C VAL A 123 -27.53 -7.31 -2.64
N ALA A 124 -27.21 -7.53 -3.90
CA ALA A 124 -27.69 -8.64 -4.70
C ALA A 124 -26.55 -9.20 -5.58
N ARG A 125 -26.77 -10.39 -6.14
CA ARG A 125 -25.90 -10.90 -7.20
C ARG A 125 -26.17 -10.14 -8.49
N ALA A 126 -25.13 -9.78 -9.23
CA ALA A 126 -25.29 -9.29 -10.59
C ALA A 126 -25.97 -10.39 -11.42
N ALA A 127 -26.96 -10.02 -12.23
CA ALA A 127 -27.57 -10.96 -13.17
C ALA A 127 -26.48 -11.50 -14.11
N ALA A 128 -26.54 -12.79 -14.44
CA ALA A 128 -25.65 -13.34 -15.46
C ALA A 128 -25.91 -12.58 -16.77
N ALA A 129 -24.83 -12.05 -17.37
CA ALA A 129 -24.86 -11.45 -18.70
C ALA A 129 -25.12 -12.52 -19.77
#